data_AF-A0A126RLI9-F1
#
_entry.id   AF-A0A126RLI9-F1
#
_cell.length_a   1.000
_cell.length_b   1.000
_cell.length_c   1.000
_cell.angle_alpha   90.00
_cell.angle_beta   90.00
_cell.angle_gamma   90.00
#
_symmetry.space_group_name_H-M   'P 1'
#
loop_
_entity.id
_entity.type
_entity.pdbx_description
1 polymer ?
#
loop_
_entity_poly.entity_id
_entity_poly.type
_entity_poly.pdbx_seq_one_letter_code
_entity_poly.pdbx_strand_id
1 'polypeptide(L)' 'MSIALIGASGAAGSRILKELSDRGHAITAIARHPEKIADLPNVTARRGDVNRPGIAGGHSG' A
#
# COMPACT_ATOMS: atom_id res chain seq x y z
N MET A 1 8.99 -11.02 0.89
CA MET A 1 7.75 -11.08 1.69
C MET A 1 6.65 -10.26 1.04
N SER A 2 5.39 -10.63 1.28
CA SER A 2 4.20 -9.84 0.93
C SER A 2 3.83 -8.92 2.09
N ILE A 3 3.61 -7.63 1.82
CA ILE A 3 3.36 -6.60 2.83
C ILE A 3 2.13 -5.77 2.45
N ALA A 4 1.18 -5.61 3.36
CA ALA A 4 0.12 -4.62 3.22
C ALA A 4 0.52 -3.33 3.94
N LEU A 5 0.61 -2.21 3.21
CA LEU A 5 0.95 -0.90 3.78
C LEU A 5 -0.24 0.04 3.67
N ILE A 6 -0.84 0.39 4.81
CA ILE A 6 -1.97 1.31 4.88
C ILE A 6 -1.48 2.75 5.09
N GLY A 7 -2.13 3.71 4.43
CA GLY A 7 -1.69 5.10 4.44
C GLY A 7 -0.50 5.37 3.52
N ALA A 8 -0.31 4.53 2.49
CA ALA A 8 0.86 4.54 1.62
C ALA A 8 1.07 5.86 0.84
N SER A 9 0.02 6.66 0.64
CA SER A 9 0.13 7.97 0.00
C SER A 9 0.46 9.13 0.98
N GLY A 10 0.62 8.85 2.27
CA GLY A 10 0.92 9.85 3.30
C GLY A 10 2.40 10.21 3.39
N ALA A 11 2.74 11.23 4.20
CA ALA A 11 4.12 11.70 4.34
C ALA A 11 5.10 10.63 4.84
N ALA A 12 4.68 9.83 5.84
CA ALA A 12 5.47 8.70 6.32
C ALA A 12 5.33 7.47 5.40
N GLY A 13 4.10 7.15 5.00
CA GLY A 13 3.79 5.97 4.19
C GLY A 13 4.52 5.94 2.86
N SER A 14 4.66 7.09 2.18
CA SER A 14 5.36 7.18 0.89
C SER A 14 6.86 6.86 0.99
N ARG A 15 7.51 7.29 2.08
CA ARG A 15 8.93 6.98 2.34
C ARG A 15 9.13 5.49 2.64
N ILE A 16 8.24 4.94 3.46
CA ILE A 16 8.25 3.50 3.81
C ILE A 16 7.99 2.66 2.55
N LEU A 17 7.01 3.05 1.72
CA LEU A 17 6.69 2.36 0.48
C LEU A 17 7.91 2.28 -0.44
N LYS A 18 8.61 3.40 -0.63
CA LYS A 18 9.82 3.45 -1.44
C LYS A 18 10.89 2.50 -0.91
N GLU A 19 11.16 2.54 0.39
CA GLU A 19 12.15 1.66 1.02
C GLU A 19 11.81 0.17 0.85
N LEU A 20 10.54 -0.20 1.03
CA LEU A 20 10.10 -1.58 0.86
C LEU A 20 10.21 -2.03 -0.61
N SER A 21 9.87 -1.15 -1.55
CA SER A 21 10.02 -1.40 -2.98
C SER A 21 11.49 -1.58 -3.37
N ASP A 22 12.37 -0.70 -2.90
CA ASP A 22 13.81 -0.74 -3.20
C ASP A 22 14.46 -2.03 -2.66
N ARG A 23 13.94 -2.57 -1.56
CA ARG A 23 14.34 -3.87 -0.98
C ARG A 23 13.74 -5.08 -1.71
N GLY A 24 12.93 -4.86 -2.75
CA GLY A 24 12.33 -5.94 -3.55
C GLY A 24 11.18 -6.67 -2.87
N HIS A 25 10.49 -6.04 -1.90
CA HIS A 25 9.29 -6.63 -1.32
C HIS A 25 8.08 -6.49 -2.25
N ALA A 26 7.12 -7.41 -2.15
CA ALA A 26 5.83 -7.27 -2.82
C ALA A 26 4.89 -6.50 -1.89
N ILE A 27 4.37 -5.36 -2.31
CA ILE A 27 3.58 -4.46 -1.45
C ILE A 27 2.19 -4.26 -2.02
N THR A 28 1.16 -4.46 -1.18
CA THR A 28 -0.18 -3.92 -1.41
C THR A 28 -0.29 -2.58 -0.68
N ALA A 29 -0.22 -1.48 -1.42
CA ALA A 29 -0.23 -0.13 -0.91
C ALA A 29 -1.67 0.39 -0.85
N ILE A 30 -2.21 0.58 0.36
CA ILE A 30 -3.60 0.95 0.60
C ILE A 30 -3.66 2.43 0.98
N ALA A 31 -4.46 3.21 0.26
CA ALA A 31 -4.71 4.62 0.58
C ALA A 31 -6.12 5.05 0.19
N ARG A 32 -6.60 6.16 0.78
CA ARG A 32 -7.88 6.78 0.40
C ARG A 32 -7.86 7.27 -1.05
N HIS A 33 -6.70 7.74 -1.50
CA HIS A 33 -6.41 8.23 -2.84
C HIS A 33 -5.27 7.41 -3.44
N PRO A 34 -5.53 6.17 -3.91
CA PRO A 34 -4.50 5.31 -4.49
C PRO A 34 -3.82 5.93 -5.71
N GLU A 35 -4.48 6.84 -6.42
CA GLU A 35 -3.90 7.63 -7.51
C GLU A 35 -2.72 8.52 -7.08
N LYS A 36 -2.54 8.75 -5.77
CA LYS A 36 -1.38 9.48 -5.20
C LYS A 36 -0.22 8.56 -4.80
N ILE A 37 -0.37 7.25 -4.95
CA ILE A 37 0.70 6.29 -4.67
C ILE A 37 1.67 6.32 -5.85
N ALA A 38 2.96 6.42 -5.55
CA ALA A 38 4.00 6.40 -6.58
C ALA A 38 4.00 5.07 -7.34
N ASP A 39 4.18 5.14 -8.65
CA ASP A 39 4.39 3.96 -9.47
C ASP A 39 5.79 3.40 -9.21
N LEU A 40 5.85 2.26 -8.52
CA LEU A 40 7.05 1.67 -7.99
C LEU A 40 7.06 0.16 -8.29
N PRO A 41 8.25 -0.44 -8.51
CA PRO A 41 8.37 -1.87 -8.70
C PRO A 41 7.70 -2.66 -7.57
N ASN A 42 6.98 -3.73 -7.92
CA ASN A 42 6.38 -4.65 -6.96
C ASN A 42 5.32 -4.02 -6.03
N VAL A 43 4.78 -2.84 -6.38
CA VAL A 43 3.71 -2.15 -5.65
C VAL A 43 2.37 -2.31 -6.38
N THR A 44 1.35 -2.75 -5.65
CA THR A 44 -0.05 -2.75 -6.10
C THR A 44 -0.84 -1.74 -5.27
N ALA A 45 -1.31 -0.66 -5.91
CA ALA A 45 -2.15 0.34 -5.26
C ALA A 45 -3.59 -0.16 -5.09
N ARG A 46 -4.16 0.02 -3.89
CA ARG A 46 -5.55 -0.32 -3.56
C ARG A 46 -6.23 0.83 -2.82
N ARG A 47 -7.49 1.09 -3.15
CA ARG A 47 -8.30 2.05 -2.40
C ARG A 47 -8.71 1.45 -1.06
N GLY A 48 -8.53 2.19 0.03
CA GLY A 48 -9.02 1.80 1.35
C GLY A 48 -9.05 2.99 2.32
N ASP A 49 -10.00 2.96 3.24
CA ASP A 49 -10.14 3.94 4.31
C ASP A 49 -10.19 3.21 5.65
N VAL A 50 -9.27 3.55 6.55
CA VAL A 50 -9.16 2.93 7.88
C VAL A 50 -10.33 3.22 8.80
N ASN A 51 -11.09 4.29 8.53
CA ASN A 51 -12.26 4.64 9.32
C ASN A 51 -13.50 3.88 8.85
N ARG A 52 -13.40 3.06 7.80
CA ARG A 52 -14.47 2.21 7.31
C ARG A 52 -14.12 0.74 7.58
N PRO A 53 -15.04 -0.05 8.17
CA PRO A 53 -14.85 -1.50 8.26
C PRO A 53 -14.68 -2.09 6.84
N GLY A 54 -13.71 -3.00 6.64
CA GLY A 54 -13.54 -3.73 5.38
C GLY A 54 -12.16 -3.67 4.71
N ILE A 55 -11.20 -2.93 5.26
CA ILE A 55 -9.83 -2.82 4.72
C ILE A 55 -9.03 -4.14 4.66
N ALA A 56 -9.44 -5.17 5.41
CA ALA A 56 -8.77 -6.49 5.47
C ALA A 56 -9.50 -7.60 4.68
N GLY A 57 -10.53 -7.29 3.91
CA GLY A 57 -11.29 -8.29 3.14
C GLY A 57 -10.69 -8.54 1.76
N GLY A 58 -9.76 -9.49 1.63
CA GLY A 58 -9.25 -9.88 0.31
C GLY A 58 -7.91 -10.59 0.30
N HIS A 59 -7.76 -11.67 1.07
CA HIS A 59 -6.78 -12.71 0.76
C HIS A 59 -7.47 -14.06 0.91
N SER A 60 -8.19 -14.43 -0.15
CA SER A 60 -8.63 -15.81 -0.39
C SER A 60 -8.04 -16.20 -1.74
N GLY A 61 -7.08 -17.13 -1.71
CA GLY A 61 -6.32 -17.57 -2.88
C GLY A 61 -4.84 -17.65 -2.56
#